data_AF-X1MXD3-F1
#
_entry.id   AF-X1MXD3-F1
#
_cell.length_a   1.000
_cell.length_b   1.000
_cell.length_c   1.000
_cell.angle_alpha   90.00
_cell.angle_beta   90.00
_cell.angle_gamma   90.00
#
_symmetry.space_group_name_H-M   'P 1'
#
loop_
_entity.id
_entity.type
_entity.pdbx_description
1 polymer ?
#
loop_
_entity_poly.entity_id
_entity_poly.type
_entity_poly.pdbx_seq_one_letter_code
_entity_poly.pdbx_strand_id
1 'polypeptide(L)'
;MVNAVYGFANTLLKVLAEFKPTYWAVAFDRPSPTFRHEMFEEYKAQRPKAPEELKSQIKRVHQLVDAFHIPIFEIDGFEADDVLGTLGKQAGEQGSETIIVTGDNDVLQLVLPEIKALMPRRTLSDTVLYDEEAVKQKYG
;
A
#
# COMPACT_ATOMS: atom_id res chain seq x y z
N MET A 1 11.94 -15.40 -12.64
CA MET A 1 12.34 -14.92 -11.29
C MET A 1 11.07 -14.73 -10.46
N VAL A 2 11.06 -15.06 -9.16
CA VAL A 2 9.85 -14.98 -8.28
C VAL A 2 10.06 -14.06 -7.07
N ASN A 3 11.07 -13.19 -7.13
CA ASN A 3 11.53 -12.40 -5.99
C ASN A 3 10.45 -11.44 -5.44
N ALA A 4 9.58 -10.89 -6.30
CA ALA A 4 8.50 -10.01 -5.87
C ALA A 4 7.39 -10.79 -5.15
N VAL A 5 7.03 -11.97 -5.65
CA VAL A 5 6.02 -12.83 -5.00
C VAL A 5 6.51 -13.30 -3.63
N TYR A 6 7.75 -13.77 -3.56
CA TYR A 6 8.38 -14.20 -2.30
C TYR A 6 8.53 -13.03 -1.31
N GLY A 7 8.96 -11.87 -1.80
CA GLY A 7 9.07 -10.66 -0.99
C GLY A 7 7.72 -10.25 -0.40
N PHE A 8 6.68 -10.18 -1.24
CA PHE A 8 5.33 -9.86 -0.81
C PHE A 8 4.80 -10.86 0.22
N ALA A 9 4.90 -12.17 -0.05
CA ALA A 9 4.43 -13.21 0.86
C ALA A 9 5.12 -13.13 2.23
N ASN A 10 6.43 -12.89 2.26
CA ASN A 10 7.16 -12.71 3.51
C ASN A 10 6.72 -11.47 4.28
N THR A 11 6.54 -10.33 3.60
CA THR A 11 6.04 -9.11 4.24
C THR A 11 4.65 -9.34 4.81
N LEU A 12 3.74 -9.94 4.02
CA LEU A 12 2.39 -10.27 4.46
C LEU A 12 2.43 -11.14 5.72
N LEU A 13 3.11 -12.29 5.69
CA LEU A 13 3.18 -13.21 6.83
C LEU A 13 3.77 -12.56 8.09
N LYS A 14 4.77 -11.69 7.96
CA LYS A 14 5.32 -10.94 9.09
C LYS A 14 4.31 -9.97 9.68
N VAL A 15 3.65 -9.17 8.85
CA VAL A 15 2.62 -8.22 9.29
C VAL A 15 1.49 -8.96 10.00
N LEU A 16 1.03 -10.09 9.45
CA LEU A 16 -0.02 -10.90 10.08
C LEU A 16 0.42 -11.47 11.44
N ALA A 17 1.66 -11.93 11.55
CA ALA A 17 2.19 -12.50 12.79
C ALA A 17 2.41 -11.44 13.89
N GLU A 18 2.88 -10.25 13.49
CA GLU A 18 3.22 -9.14 14.38
C GLU A 18 1.96 -8.40 14.88
N PHE A 19 1.11 -7.96 13.96
CA PHE A 19 -0.02 -7.09 14.29
C PHE A 19 -1.32 -7.85 14.58
N LYS A 20 -1.43 -9.11 14.11
CA LYS A 20 -2.61 -9.98 14.30
C LYS A 20 -3.93 -9.22 14.06
N PRO A 21 -4.09 -8.58 12.89
CA PRO A 21 -5.22 -7.70 12.64
C PRO A 21 -6.53 -8.50 12.58
N THR A 22 -7.62 -7.88 13.00
CA THR A 22 -8.97 -8.45 12.87
C THR A 22 -9.58 -8.22 11.49
N TYR A 23 -9.06 -7.23 10.75
CA TYR A 23 -9.48 -6.86 9.41
C TYR A 23 -8.26 -6.66 8.52
N TRP A 24 -8.38 -6.99 7.23
CA TRP A 24 -7.33 -6.79 6.25
C TRP A 24 -7.91 -6.53 4.87
N ALA A 25 -7.19 -5.73 4.09
CA ALA A 25 -7.50 -5.41 2.71
C ALA A 25 -6.19 -5.17 1.96
N VAL A 26 -6.21 -5.39 0.64
CA VAL A 26 -5.11 -5.03 -0.25
C VAL A 26 -5.67 -4.17 -1.38
N ALA A 27 -4.95 -3.11 -1.75
CA ALA A 27 -5.28 -2.29 -2.90
C ALA A 27 -4.19 -2.41 -3.97
N PHE A 28 -4.59 -2.45 -5.24
CA PHE A 28 -3.68 -2.38 -6.38
C PHE A 28 -4.08 -1.25 -7.34
N ASP A 29 -3.08 -0.66 -7.99
CA ASP A 29 -3.31 0.32 -9.05
C ASP A 29 -3.90 -0.33 -10.30
N ARG A 30 -4.85 0.37 -10.92
CA ARG A 30 -5.39 0.01 -12.23
C ARG A 30 -4.61 0.72 -13.34
N PRO A 31 -4.50 0.13 -14.55
CA PRO A 31 -3.84 0.76 -15.69
C PRO A 31 -4.64 1.94 -16.27
N SER A 32 -5.85 2.20 -15.78
CA SER A 32 -6.68 3.33 -16.18
C SER A 32 -6.04 4.66 -15.75
N PRO A 33 -6.14 5.73 -16.56
CA PRO A 33 -5.83 7.08 -16.11
C PRO A 33 -6.63 7.43 -14.85
N THR A 34 -6.00 8.17 -13.96
CA THR A 34 -6.62 8.71 -12.73
C THR A 34 -7.03 10.17 -12.92
N PHE A 35 -7.82 10.71 -11.99
CA PHE A 35 -8.16 12.14 -12.01
C PHE A 35 -6.93 13.06 -12.05
N ARG A 36 -5.78 12.59 -11.54
CA ARG A 36 -4.50 13.33 -11.61
C ARG A 36 -4.02 13.49 -13.06
N HIS A 37 -4.27 12.51 -13.94
CA HIS A 37 -3.92 12.59 -15.36
C HIS A 37 -4.84 13.55 -16.12
N GLU A 38 -6.10 13.68 -15.71
CA GLU A 38 -7.03 14.67 -16.28
C GLU A 38 -6.64 16.09 -15.88
N MET A 39 -6.13 16.27 -14.66
CA MET A 39 -5.66 17.56 -14.16
C MET A 39 -4.30 17.98 -14.72
N PHE A 40 -3.41 17.01 -14.97
CA PHE A 40 -2.07 17.26 -15.47
C PHE A 40 -1.58 16.10 -16.37
N GLU A 41 -1.51 16.37 -17.67
CA GLU A 41 -1.20 15.34 -18.69
C GLU A 41 0.20 14.72 -18.51
N GLU A 42 1.19 15.47 -18.03
CA GLU A 42 2.54 14.96 -17.81
C GLU A 42 2.71 14.21 -16.47
N TYR A 43 1.63 14.03 -15.70
CA TYR A 43 1.68 13.30 -14.43
C TYR A 43 2.18 11.86 -14.66
N LYS A 44 3.29 11.51 -13.99
CA LYS A 44 3.99 10.21 -14.13
C LYS A 44 4.45 9.85 -15.56
N ALA A 45 4.44 10.78 -16.51
CA ALA A 45 4.83 10.52 -17.91
C ALA A 45 6.28 10.01 -18.05
N GLN A 46 7.16 10.41 -17.13
CA GLN A 46 8.56 9.99 -17.06
C GLN A 46 8.79 8.64 -16.37
N ARG A 47 7.75 7.99 -15.81
CA ARG A 47 7.93 6.67 -15.19
C ARG A 47 8.20 5.63 -16.28
N PRO A 48 9.27 4.82 -16.16
CA PRO A 48 9.52 3.73 -17.10
C PRO A 48 8.40 2.70 -17.00
N LYS A 49 8.07 2.06 -18.13
CA LYS A 49 7.12 0.94 -18.14
C LYS A 49 7.65 -0.18 -17.24
N ALA A 50 6.74 -0.76 -16.44
CA ALA A 50 7.06 -1.91 -15.63
C ALA A 50 7.60 -3.07 -16.51
N PRO A 51 8.72 -3.71 -16.14
CA PRO A 51 9.25 -4.86 -16.87
C PRO A 51 8.20 -5.99 -16.96
N GLU A 52 8.13 -6.69 -18.10
CA GLU A 52 7.14 -7.77 -18.31
C GLU A 52 7.24 -8.87 -17.24
N GLU A 53 8.45 -9.18 -16.79
CA GLU A 53 8.64 -10.14 -15.71
C GLU A 53 7.99 -9.68 -14.41
N LEU A 54 8.02 -8.38 -14.09
CA LEU A 54 7.35 -7.83 -12.92
C LEU A 54 5.82 -7.91 -13.06
N LYS A 55 5.27 -7.64 -14.24
CA LYS A 55 3.82 -7.79 -14.50
C LYS A 55 3.35 -9.22 -14.27
N SER A 56 4.13 -10.21 -14.73
CA SER A 56 3.81 -11.62 -14.50
C SER A 56 3.82 -11.99 -13.00
N GLN A 57 4.69 -11.35 -12.21
CA GLN A 57 4.74 -11.53 -10.77
C GLN A 57 3.60 -10.83 -10.04
N ILE A 58 3.16 -9.65 -10.50
CA ILE A 58 1.97 -8.96 -9.94
C ILE A 58 0.74 -9.85 -10.06
N LYS A 59 0.54 -10.52 -11.21
CA LYS A 59 -0.56 -11.49 -11.37
C LYS A 59 -0.49 -12.64 -10.34
N ARG A 60 0.72 -13.11 -10.02
CA ARG A 60 0.92 -14.14 -8.98
C ARG A 60 0.67 -13.60 -7.57
N VAL A 61 1.00 -12.34 -7.31
CA VAL A 61 0.65 -11.68 -6.06
C VAL A 61 -0.87 -11.62 -5.88
N HIS A 62 -1.64 -11.32 -6.93
CA HIS A 62 -3.11 -11.37 -6.87
C HIS A 62 -3.62 -12.76 -6.49
N GLN A 63 -3.08 -13.81 -7.13
CA GLN A 63 -3.44 -15.20 -6.80
C GLN A 63 -3.08 -15.57 -5.36
N LEU A 64 -1.97 -15.06 -4.83
CA LEU A 64 -1.58 -15.27 -3.45
C LEU A 64 -2.57 -14.59 -2.49
N VAL A 65 -2.88 -13.31 -2.71
CA VAL A 65 -3.82 -12.55 -1.86
C VAL A 65 -5.20 -13.19 -1.86
N ASP A 66 -5.68 -13.63 -3.02
CA ASP A 66 -6.92 -14.38 -3.19
C ASP A 66 -6.90 -15.71 -2.41
N ALA A 67 -5.79 -16.46 -2.42
CA ALA A 67 -5.64 -17.70 -1.67
C ALA A 67 -5.69 -17.50 -0.13
N PHE A 68 -5.33 -16.32 0.37
CA PHE A 68 -5.51 -15.94 1.78
C PHE A 68 -6.91 -15.41 2.08
N HIS A 69 -7.80 -15.33 1.07
CA HIS A 69 -9.14 -14.75 1.17
C HIS A 69 -9.11 -13.29 1.67
N ILE A 70 -8.06 -12.55 1.32
CA ILE A 70 -7.95 -11.14 1.65
C ILE A 70 -8.69 -10.34 0.56
N PRO A 71 -9.64 -9.47 0.91
CA PRO A 71 -10.30 -8.60 -0.05
C PRO A 71 -9.31 -7.73 -0.84
N ILE A 72 -9.45 -7.76 -2.16
CA ILE A 72 -8.68 -6.93 -3.11
C ILE A 72 -9.56 -5.78 -3.60
N PHE A 73 -9.04 -4.55 -3.53
CA PHE A 73 -9.69 -3.35 -4.02
C PHE A 73 -8.88 -2.75 -5.18
N GLU A 74 -9.55 -2.58 -6.32
CA GLU A 74 -8.98 -1.97 -7.53
C GLU A 74 -10.07 -1.11 -8.17
N ILE A 75 -9.87 0.20 -8.21
CA ILE A 75 -10.90 1.14 -8.65
C ILE A 75 -10.35 1.96 -9.82
N ASP A 76 -11.05 1.92 -10.95
CA ASP A 76 -10.69 2.76 -12.10
C ASP A 76 -10.82 4.24 -11.73
N GLY A 77 -9.87 5.06 -12.20
CA GLY A 77 -9.82 6.49 -11.90
C GLY A 77 -9.09 6.88 -10.60
N PHE A 78 -8.69 5.91 -9.78
CA PHE A 78 -8.01 6.12 -8.49
C PHE A 78 -6.73 5.29 -8.38
N GLU A 79 -5.80 5.77 -7.56
CA GLU A 79 -4.57 5.06 -7.20
C GLU A 79 -4.78 4.21 -5.94
N ALA A 80 -3.87 3.27 -5.69
CA ALA A 80 -3.95 2.40 -4.52
C ALA A 80 -3.89 3.18 -3.20
N ASP A 81 -3.16 4.31 -3.15
CA ASP A 81 -3.08 5.19 -1.98
C ASP A 81 -4.41 5.90 -1.68
N ASP A 82 -5.15 6.32 -2.72
CA ASP A 82 -6.49 6.90 -2.59
C ASP A 82 -7.46 5.90 -1.97
N VAL A 83 -7.38 4.63 -2.39
CA VAL A 83 -8.20 3.52 -1.86
C VAL A 83 -7.82 3.24 -0.41
N LEU A 84 -6.53 3.11 -0.10
CA LEU A 84 -6.05 2.84 1.26
C LEU A 84 -6.40 3.97 2.22
N GLY A 85 -6.26 5.23 1.80
CA GLY A 85 -6.67 6.39 2.59
C GLY A 85 -8.17 6.42 2.85
N THR A 86 -8.98 6.09 1.84
CA THR A 86 -10.44 6.01 1.98
C THR A 86 -10.85 4.93 2.98
N LEU A 87 -10.28 3.71 2.85
CA LEU A 87 -10.56 2.60 3.77
C LEU A 87 -10.09 2.91 5.19
N GLY A 88 -8.88 3.48 5.34
CA GLY A 88 -8.33 3.85 6.64
C GLY A 88 -9.20 4.87 7.37
N LYS A 89 -9.68 5.90 6.65
CA LYS A 89 -10.60 6.88 7.21
C LYS A 89 -11.93 6.27 7.64
N GLN A 90 -12.53 5.42 6.79
CA GLN A 90 -13.79 4.73 7.11
C GLN A 90 -13.65 3.81 8.33
N ALA A 91 -12.52 3.14 8.47
CA ALA A 91 -12.21 2.30 9.64
C ALA A 91 -12.04 3.16 10.90
N GLY A 92 -11.36 4.30 10.78
CA GLY A 92 -11.21 5.28 11.84
C GLY A 92 -12.54 5.82 12.37
N GLU A 93 -13.46 6.17 11.46
CA GLU A 93 -14.83 6.61 11.79
C GLU A 93 -15.63 5.51 12.53
N GLN A 94 -15.23 4.25 12.39
CA GLN A 94 -15.80 3.09 13.10
C GLN A 94 -15.02 2.72 14.38
N GLY A 95 -14.03 3.53 14.78
CA GLY A 95 -13.22 3.31 15.98
C GLY A 95 -12.14 2.24 15.82
N SER A 96 -11.74 1.91 14.60
CA SER A 96 -10.66 0.95 14.32
C SER A 96 -9.35 1.66 14.02
N GLU A 97 -8.26 1.21 14.64
CA GLU A 97 -6.91 1.61 14.25
C GLU A 97 -6.49 0.92 12.94
N THR A 98 -5.86 1.67 12.04
CA THR A 98 -5.40 1.19 10.74
C THR A 98 -3.89 1.32 10.61
N ILE A 99 -3.26 0.30 10.06
CA ILE A 99 -1.85 0.33 9.66
C ILE A 99 -1.77 0.13 8.15
N ILE A 100 -1.33 1.15 7.43
CA ILE A 100 -1.08 1.09 5.99
C ILE A 100 0.34 0.59 5.75
N VAL A 101 0.49 -0.55 5.09
CA VAL A 101 1.81 -1.14 4.78
C VAL A 101 2.21 -0.76 3.35
N THR A 102 3.25 0.05 3.20
CA THR A 102 3.68 0.52 1.87
C THR A 102 5.16 0.90 1.85
N GLY A 103 5.74 0.96 0.66
CA GLY A 103 7.06 1.58 0.41
C GLY A 103 6.96 3.04 -0.04
N ASP A 104 5.76 3.55 -0.31
CA ASP A 104 5.55 4.89 -0.84
C ASP A 104 5.44 5.93 0.28
N ASN A 105 6.25 7.00 0.21
CA ASN A 105 6.21 8.08 1.20
C ASN A 105 4.97 8.96 1.02
N ASP A 106 4.29 8.91 -0.13
CA ASP A 106 3.08 9.71 -0.36
C ASP A 106 1.99 9.35 0.65
N VAL A 107 1.93 8.10 1.13
CA VAL A 107 0.99 7.66 2.19
C VAL A 107 1.22 8.34 3.53
N LEU A 108 2.39 8.93 3.79
CA LEU A 108 2.64 9.65 5.05
C LEU A 108 1.73 10.86 5.23
N GLN A 109 1.14 11.39 4.15
CA GLN A 109 0.12 12.44 4.22
C GLN A 109 -1.21 11.95 4.83
N LEU A 110 -1.43 10.63 4.89
CA LEU A 110 -2.64 9.99 5.41
C LEU A 110 -2.55 9.65 6.90
N VAL A 111 -1.38 9.90 7.53
CA VAL A 111 -1.17 9.57 8.94
C VAL A 111 -2.03 10.49 9.82
N LEU A 112 -2.78 9.86 10.72
CA LEU A 112 -3.72 10.45 11.67
C LEU A 112 -3.62 9.67 13.00
N PRO A 113 -4.22 10.11 14.11
CA PRO A 113 -4.21 9.36 15.37
C PRO A 113 -4.57 7.87 15.22
N GLU A 114 -5.55 7.59 14.34
CA GLU A 114 -6.07 6.26 14.05
C GLU A 114 -5.44 5.58 12.82
N ILE A 115 -4.59 6.27 12.06
CA ILE A 115 -3.95 5.75 10.84
C ILE A 115 -2.44 5.89 10.94
N LYS A 116 -1.73 4.76 10.95
CA LYS A 116 -0.26 4.70 10.96
C LYS A 116 0.26 4.10 9.66
N ALA A 117 1.50 4.41 9.28
CA ALA A 117 2.13 3.84 8.09
C ALA A 117 3.32 2.94 8.46
N LEU A 118 3.30 1.68 8.07
CA LEU A 118 4.42 0.75 8.24
C LEU A 118 5.23 0.70 6.95
N MET A 119 6.48 1.16 7.00
CA MET A 119 7.34 1.30 5.84
C MET A 119 8.71 0.64 6.04
N PRO A 120 9.35 0.10 4.99
CA PRO A 120 10.73 -0.38 5.08
C PRO A 120 11.73 0.79 5.23
N ARG A 121 12.70 0.65 6.14
CA ARG A 121 13.84 1.57 6.29
C ARG A 121 14.93 1.31 5.28
N ARG A 122 15.46 0.08 5.29
CA ARG A 122 16.62 -0.35 4.49
C ARG A 122 16.38 -1.68 3.79
N THR A 123 15.67 -2.59 4.47
CA THR A 123 15.32 -3.90 3.94
C THR A 123 13.85 -4.20 4.25
N LEU A 124 13.27 -5.20 3.58
CA LEU A 124 11.91 -5.70 3.87
C LEU A 124 11.78 -6.30 5.28
N SER A 125 12.88 -6.45 6.03
CA SER A 125 12.88 -6.94 7.41
C SER A 125 13.08 -5.84 8.45
N ASP A 126 13.52 -4.65 8.04
CA ASP A 126 13.73 -3.50 8.91
C ASP A 126 12.66 -2.46 8.57
N THR A 127 11.58 -2.45 9.34
CA THR A 127 10.44 -1.55 9.17
C THR A 127 10.42 -0.44 10.22
N VAL A 128 9.72 0.65 9.92
CA VAL A 128 9.36 1.73 10.83
C VAL A 128 7.87 1.94 10.75
N LEU A 129 7.25 2.10 11.92
CA LEU A 129 5.90 2.59 12.04
C LEU A 129 5.94 4.12 12.18
N TYR A 130 5.29 4.80 11.24
CA TYR A 130 5.12 6.25 11.24
C TYR A 130 3.76 6.60 11.82
N ASP A 131 3.79 7.26 12.98
CA ASP A 131 2.68 8.06 13.53
C ASP A 131 2.93 9.55 13.27
N GLU A 132 2.03 10.42 13.75
CA GLU A 132 2.12 11.88 13.51
C GLU A 132 3.46 12.46 13.97
N GLU A 133 3.97 12.02 15.13
CA GLU A 133 5.23 12.52 15.68
C GLU A 133 6.43 12.04 14.85
N ALA A 134 6.43 10.78 14.42
CA ALA A 134 7.46 10.25 13.52
C ALA A 134 7.47 10.95 12.15
N VAL A 135 6.31 11.35 11.63
CA VAL A 135 6.21 12.15 10.39
C VAL A 135 6.80 13.54 10.60
N LYS A 136 6.42 14.26 11.68
CA LYS A 136 6.99 15.58 12.03
C LYS A 136 8.50 15.51 12.24
N GLN A 137 9.00 14.50 12.93
CA GLN A 137 10.44 14.31 13.12
C GLN A 137 11.20 14.12 11.80
N LYS A 138 10.56 13.51 10.79
CA LYS A 138 11.16 13.25 9.49
C LYS A 138 11.16 14.47 8.57
N TYR A 139 10.11 15.30 8.60
CA TYR A 139 9.91 16.39 7.63
C TYR A 139 9.96 17.80 8.21
N GLY A 140 9.96 17.98 9.53
CA GLY A 140 9.89 19.28 10.21
C GLY A 140 8.46 19.73 10.48
#